data_AF-V2XWT6-F1
#
_entry.id   AF-V2XWT6-F1
#
_cell.length_a   1.000
_cell.length_b   1.000
_cell.length_c   1.000
_cell.angle_alpha   90.00
_cell.angle_beta   90.00
_cell.angle_gamma   90.00
#
_symmetry.space_group_name_H-M   'P 1'
#
loop_
_entity.id
_entity.type
_entity.pdbx_description
1 polymer ?
#
loop_
_entity_poly.entity_id
_entity_poly.type
_entity_poly.pdbx_seq_one_letter_code
_entity_poly.pdbx_strand_id
1 'polypeptide(L)'
;MDNIVIGDFMFCAEHGSEYCNKCCCDHRMCNNIRIEEELHKAFPGFTEEQFLNRPPLSNALDLAVESRTKDSESEPLYRCKAHKKIDCENCFDWGKLAVAKIKRIDDSDNTIPITATREQKLGLLASMGIEVPPSTRLPESAVEHKLQKAIDATQYLKKVLPDASATPIDPKSFPLWSQTTNPKSIYESTRRGNIAEALQNTRAKLAGTTAFPLYESAFMDVRQTIMALAKYMDNGVDRAIMQDKDKNAAICIRVVEVRKVAEGVPMLVVLCGRGTRDMPVMTTGVWVQETISSRRQLPQITATPEEQDLFLNILNMNSRRLASGYKPSRKKSEQSFMLSFLLPMGPMSQEDLGKLTTNASGCIICGHKTTSKCSQCLSVEYCGRECQRAHWKEHKLMCTTLKGGKWSKVKLATAPPEFRAAAAQGKPLYAMSLNYQTPLDQHDLSQLEKAEAKPAAAPQNIHGDNTFLIKIQRSLSQPMGAMMVYDRQRSFQLYLNPMDDPDAFTAATKEIVAAPAGVKIYRWAKRTGDLEFSICLDRAPQKDPLW
;
A
#
# COMPACT_ATOMS: atom_id res chain seq x y z
N MET A 1 31.19 -4.37 28.16
CA MET A 1 30.38 -4.38 26.93
C MET A 1 30.57 -5.76 26.35
N ASP A 2 29.53 -6.57 26.36
CA ASP A 2 29.67 -7.97 26.02
C ASP A 2 29.66 -8.12 24.49
N ASN A 3 30.67 -8.80 23.97
CA ASN A 3 30.78 -9.18 22.57
C ASN A 3 30.75 -10.70 22.45
N ILE A 4 30.34 -11.17 21.28
CA ILE A 4 30.38 -12.58 20.90
C ILE A 4 31.20 -12.71 19.63
N VAL A 5 31.85 -13.87 19.46
CA VAL A 5 32.58 -14.22 18.24
C VAL A 5 31.80 -15.28 17.49
N ILE A 6 31.45 -15.00 16.24
CA ILE A 6 30.78 -15.96 15.37
C ILE A 6 31.67 -16.17 14.15
N GLY A 7 32.22 -17.37 13.98
CA GLY A 7 33.33 -17.56 13.06
C GLY A 7 34.56 -16.82 13.59
N ASP A 8 35.04 -15.86 12.82
CA ASP A 8 36.19 -15.01 13.14
C ASP A 8 35.80 -13.53 13.41
N PHE A 9 34.51 -13.20 13.36
CA PHE A 9 34.00 -11.83 13.52
C PHE A 9 33.41 -11.60 14.90
N MET A 10 33.65 -10.39 15.41
CA MET A 10 33.05 -9.88 16.64
C MET A 10 31.73 -9.15 16.38
N PHE A 11 30.75 -9.42 17.24
CA PHE A 11 29.43 -8.79 17.23
C PHE A 11 29.00 -8.42 18.64
N CYS A 12 28.09 -7.45 18.75
CA CYS A 12 27.36 -7.17 19.98
C CYS A 12 26.66 -8.44 20.51
N ALA A 13 26.88 -8.81 21.77
CA ALA A 13 26.32 -10.03 22.35
C ALA A 13 24.78 -10.04 22.36
N GLU A 14 24.16 -8.90 22.65
CA GLU A 14 22.70 -8.79 22.74
C GLU A 14 22.02 -8.72 21.37
N HIS A 15 22.65 -8.06 20.40
CA HIS A 15 21.99 -7.64 19.17
C HIS A 15 22.61 -8.23 17.89
N GLY A 16 23.70 -9.00 18.00
CA GLY A 16 24.36 -9.66 16.87
C GLY A 16 24.78 -8.70 15.76
N SER A 17 25.06 -7.44 16.11
CA SER A 17 25.41 -6.39 15.15
C SER A 17 26.86 -5.96 15.35
N GLU A 18 27.58 -5.77 14.26
CA GLU A 18 28.97 -5.32 14.26
C GLU A 18 29.08 -3.88 14.77
N TYR A 19 28.06 -3.07 14.50
CA TYR A 19 27.87 -1.75 15.08
C TYR A 19 26.54 -1.72 15.84
N CYS A 20 26.50 -1.12 17.04
CA CYS A 20 25.27 -0.99 17.81
C CYS A 20 25.23 0.32 18.61
N ASN A 21 24.34 1.23 18.21
CA ASN A 21 24.07 2.48 18.93
C ASN A 21 23.49 2.26 20.34
N LYS A 22 22.77 1.15 20.55
CA LYS A 22 22.10 0.86 21.83
C LYS A 22 23.09 0.37 22.88
N CYS A 23 24.06 -0.45 22.47
CA CYS A 23 25.12 -0.97 23.35
C CYS A 23 26.40 -0.14 23.28
N CYS A 24 26.42 0.91 22.45
CA CYS A 24 27.57 1.79 22.20
C CYS A 24 28.84 1.04 21.78
N CYS A 25 28.73 0.06 20.88
CA CYS A 25 29.88 -0.70 20.38
C CYS A 25 30.04 -0.61 18.86
N ASP A 26 31.30 -0.64 18.41
CA ASP A 26 31.70 -0.68 17.00
C ASP A 26 32.88 -1.66 16.85
N HIS A 27 32.60 -2.83 16.29
CA HIS A 27 33.58 -3.90 16.08
C HIS A 27 34.17 -3.87 14.66
N ARG A 28 33.77 -2.93 13.79
CA ARG A 28 34.21 -2.88 12.38
C ARG A 28 35.72 -2.77 12.25
N MET A 29 36.37 -1.98 13.10
CA MET A 29 37.83 -1.84 13.09
C MET A 29 38.52 -3.20 13.26
N CYS A 30 38.15 -3.94 14.30
CA CYS A 30 38.75 -5.23 14.59
C CYS A 30 38.41 -6.28 13.52
N ASN A 31 37.19 -6.27 13.00
CA ASN A 31 36.77 -7.19 11.96
C ASN A 31 37.41 -6.87 10.61
N ASN A 32 37.65 -5.59 10.29
CA ASN A 32 38.34 -5.18 9.06
C ASN A 32 39.76 -5.76 9.00
N ILE A 33 40.47 -5.81 10.12
CA ILE A 33 41.80 -6.44 10.20
C ILE A 33 41.75 -7.91 9.79
N ARG A 34 40.64 -8.62 10.07
CA ARG A 34 40.47 -10.04 9.69
C ARG A 34 40.28 -10.24 8.18
N ILE A 35 39.76 -9.23 7.48
CA ILE A 35 39.40 -9.31 6.05
C ILE A 35 40.15 -8.27 5.20
N GLU A 36 41.28 -7.79 5.69
CA GLU A 36 42.04 -6.70 5.05
C GLU A 36 42.43 -7.03 3.61
N GLU A 37 43.00 -8.22 3.39
CA GLU A 37 43.38 -8.69 2.05
C GLU A 37 42.17 -8.78 1.10
N GLU A 38 41.03 -9.26 1.58
CA GLU A 38 39.80 -9.37 0.77
C GLU A 38 39.24 -8.00 0.39
N LEU A 39 39.25 -7.05 1.34
CA LEU A 39 38.80 -5.68 1.12
C LEU A 39 39.69 -4.95 0.11
N HIS A 40 41.01 -5.01 0.29
CA HIS A 40 41.95 -4.37 -0.64
C HIS A 40 41.95 -5.01 -2.02
N LYS A 41 41.74 -6.33 -2.11
CA LYS A 41 41.57 -7.04 -3.39
C LYS A 41 40.28 -6.62 -4.10
N ALA A 42 39.19 -6.43 -3.36
CA ALA A 42 37.90 -6.06 -3.93
C ALA A 42 37.81 -4.56 -4.30
N PHE A 43 38.52 -3.68 -3.57
CA PHE A 43 38.48 -2.23 -3.73
C PHE A 43 39.90 -1.64 -3.79
N PRO A 44 40.67 -1.89 -4.86
CA PRO A 44 42.02 -1.35 -5.02
C PRO A 44 41.94 0.19 -5.14
N GLY A 45 42.28 0.89 -4.06
CA GLY A 45 42.24 2.36 -3.99
C GLY A 45 41.41 2.92 -2.83
N PHE A 46 40.72 2.09 -2.05
CA PHE A 46 40.10 2.53 -0.80
C PHE A 46 41.17 2.73 0.29
N THR A 47 41.01 3.78 1.10
CA THR A 47 41.83 4.04 2.29
C THR A 47 41.29 3.27 3.50
N GLU A 48 42.11 3.13 4.54
CA GLU A 48 41.68 2.57 5.83
C GLU A 48 40.47 3.31 6.41
N GLU A 49 40.43 4.64 6.29
CA GLU A 49 39.30 5.47 6.70
C GLU A 49 38.02 5.11 5.92
N GLN A 50 38.13 4.83 4.62
CA GLN A 50 37.00 4.38 3.82
C GLN A 50 36.51 3.00 4.25
N PHE A 51 37.41 2.08 4.62
CA PHE A 51 37.03 0.79 5.19
C PHE A 51 36.43 0.89 6.59
N LEU A 52 36.90 1.80 7.44
CA LEU A 52 36.28 2.09 8.74
C LEU A 52 34.84 2.62 8.61
N ASN A 53 34.56 3.32 7.50
CA ASN A 53 33.23 3.85 7.19
C ASN A 53 32.35 2.88 6.37
N ARG A 54 32.79 1.63 6.15
CA ARG A 54 31.97 0.65 5.46
C ARG A 54 30.67 0.34 6.22
N PRO A 55 29.63 -0.15 5.53
CA PRO A 55 28.43 -0.64 6.20
C PRO A 55 28.76 -1.77 7.16
N PRO A 56 28.32 -1.70 8.43
CA PRO A 56 28.46 -2.79 9.38
C PRO A 56 27.67 -4.02 8.94
N LEU A 57 28.09 -5.20 9.37
CA LEU A 57 27.31 -6.42 9.32
C LEU A 57 26.31 -6.45 10.49
N SER A 58 25.10 -6.90 10.23
CA SER A 58 24.00 -6.90 11.21
C SER A 58 23.33 -8.27 11.25
N ASN A 59 22.62 -8.55 12.34
CA ASN A 59 21.78 -9.73 12.50
C ASN A 59 22.55 -11.07 12.44
N ALA A 60 23.80 -11.12 12.92
CA ALA A 60 24.57 -12.37 12.97
C ALA A 60 23.86 -13.45 13.81
N LEU A 61 23.13 -13.05 14.86
CA LEU A 61 22.29 -13.94 15.68
C LEU A 61 21.06 -14.49 14.95
N ASP A 62 20.68 -13.95 13.79
CA ASP A 62 19.66 -14.57 12.95
C ASP A 62 20.22 -15.81 12.24
N LEU A 63 21.51 -15.80 11.92
CA LEU A 63 22.21 -16.89 11.24
C LEU A 63 22.82 -17.91 12.21
N ALA A 64 23.13 -17.50 13.44
CA ALA A 64 23.88 -18.29 14.41
C ALA A 64 23.07 -18.65 15.66
N VAL A 65 23.43 -19.75 16.30
CA VAL A 65 22.95 -20.13 17.65
C VAL A 65 24.12 -20.67 18.44
N GLU A 66 24.13 -20.36 19.73
CA GLU A 66 25.15 -20.85 20.67
C GLU A 66 25.17 -22.40 20.67
N SER A 67 26.38 -22.95 20.63
CA SER A 67 26.65 -24.37 20.76
C SER A 67 26.85 -24.75 22.22
N ARG A 68 26.71 -26.04 22.54
CA ARG A 68 27.13 -26.57 23.85
C ARG A 68 28.65 -26.71 23.97
N THR A 69 29.35 -26.55 22.85
CA THR A 69 30.81 -26.63 22.76
C THR A 69 31.41 -25.26 23.04
N LYS A 70 32.50 -25.25 23.81
CA LYS A 70 33.31 -24.08 24.08
C LYS A 70 34.69 -24.22 23.44
N ASP A 71 35.37 -23.12 23.21
CA ASP A 71 36.76 -23.12 22.74
C ASP A 71 37.75 -23.40 23.90
N SER A 72 39.05 -23.30 23.59
CA SER A 72 40.13 -23.48 24.56
C SER A 72 40.15 -22.46 25.68
N GLU A 73 39.51 -21.30 25.50
CA GLU A 73 39.41 -20.21 26.49
C GLU A 73 38.09 -20.26 27.26
N SER A 74 37.28 -21.33 27.07
CA SER A 74 35.96 -21.51 27.67
C SER A 74 34.88 -20.55 27.16
N GLU A 75 35.11 -19.90 26.01
CA GLU A 75 34.15 -19.05 25.34
C GLU A 75 33.16 -19.88 24.49
N PRO A 76 31.89 -19.46 24.38
CA PRO A 76 30.87 -20.20 23.66
C PRO A 76 31.12 -20.17 22.13
N LEU A 77 31.10 -21.35 21.50
CA LEU A 77 31.17 -21.45 20.04
C LEU A 77 29.77 -21.36 19.42
N TYR A 78 29.68 -20.81 18.21
CA TYR A 78 28.41 -20.64 17.51
C TYR A 78 28.30 -21.56 16.30
N ARG A 79 27.13 -22.18 16.13
CA ARG A 79 26.78 -22.98 14.95
C ARG A 79 25.73 -22.27 14.11
N CYS A 80 25.81 -22.41 12.80
CA CYS A 80 24.80 -21.84 11.91
C CYS A 80 23.44 -22.54 12.08
N LYS A 81 22.34 -21.79 12.00
CA LYS A 81 20.98 -22.34 12.13
C LYS A 81 20.62 -23.26 10.97
N ALA A 82 21.11 -22.98 9.77
CA ALA A 82 20.81 -23.73 8.55
C ALA A 82 21.54 -25.09 8.50
N HIS A 83 22.88 -25.08 8.57
CA HIS A 83 23.69 -26.31 8.41
C HIS A 83 24.10 -26.96 9.72
N LYS A 84 23.78 -26.35 10.88
CA LYS A 84 24.15 -26.83 12.22
C LYS A 84 25.65 -27.05 12.45
N LYS A 85 26.50 -26.51 11.57
CA LYS A 85 27.97 -26.57 11.62
C LYS A 85 28.52 -25.35 12.37
N ILE A 86 29.49 -25.57 13.26
CA ILE A 86 30.35 -24.54 13.86
C ILE A 86 31.31 -24.04 12.77
N ASP A 87 31.52 -22.74 12.66
CA ASP A 87 32.37 -22.14 11.62
C ASP A 87 31.93 -22.57 10.21
N CYS A 88 30.65 -22.35 9.93
CA CYS A 88 30.08 -22.68 8.64
C CYS A 88 30.60 -21.73 7.56
N GLU A 89 31.54 -22.21 6.75
CA GLU A 89 32.12 -21.51 5.58
C GLU A 89 31.08 -20.92 4.61
N ASN A 90 29.84 -21.44 4.57
CA ASN A 90 28.79 -20.88 3.72
C ASN A 90 27.99 -19.76 4.39
N CYS A 91 27.82 -19.81 5.71
CA CYS A 91 26.95 -18.87 6.45
C CYS A 91 27.73 -17.76 7.15
N PHE A 92 28.99 -18.02 7.49
CA PHE A 92 29.87 -17.13 8.25
C PHE A 92 31.05 -16.64 7.39
N ASP A 93 30.89 -16.63 6.06
CA ASP A 93 31.80 -15.94 5.14
C ASP A 93 31.52 -14.43 5.22
N TRP A 94 31.94 -13.84 6.35
CA TRP A 94 31.67 -12.45 6.68
C TRP A 94 32.38 -11.47 5.76
N GLY A 95 33.58 -11.84 5.29
CA GLY A 95 34.35 -11.05 4.34
C GLY A 95 33.63 -10.90 3.01
N LYS A 96 33.13 -11.99 2.43
CA LYS A 96 32.27 -11.92 1.24
C LYS A 96 30.99 -11.12 1.47
N LEU A 97 30.36 -11.25 2.64
CA LEU A 97 29.17 -10.46 2.99
C LEU A 97 29.50 -8.97 3.10
N ALA A 98 30.63 -8.59 3.70
CA ALA A 98 31.09 -7.22 3.82
C ALA A 98 31.39 -6.61 2.44
N VAL A 99 32.15 -7.31 1.60
CA VAL A 99 32.43 -6.91 0.21
C VAL A 99 31.14 -6.74 -0.58
N ALA A 100 30.21 -7.70 -0.48
CA ALA A 100 28.92 -7.60 -1.16
C ALA A 100 28.09 -6.39 -0.67
N LYS A 101 28.14 -6.06 0.63
CA LYS A 101 27.42 -4.92 1.21
C LYS A 101 28.01 -3.58 0.75
N ILE A 102 29.34 -3.47 0.60
CA ILE A 102 30.00 -2.28 0.04
C ILE A 102 29.61 -2.09 -1.44
N LYS A 103 29.67 -3.15 -2.26
CA LYS A 103 29.28 -3.08 -3.69
C LYS A 103 27.85 -2.61 -3.89
N ARG A 104 26.92 -3.04 -3.04
CA ARG A 104 25.50 -2.62 -3.10
C ARG A 104 25.27 -1.13 -2.82
N ILE A 105 26.18 -0.45 -2.14
CA ILE A 105 26.05 1.00 -1.92
C ILE A 105 26.38 1.77 -3.21
N ASP A 106 27.41 1.32 -3.93
CA ASP A 106 27.85 1.95 -5.17
C ASP A 106 26.78 1.85 -6.27
N ASP A 107 25.98 0.77 -6.25
CA ASP A 107 24.84 0.55 -7.14
C ASP A 107 23.52 1.19 -6.67
N SER A 108 23.47 1.81 -5.48
CA SER A 108 22.19 2.28 -4.93
C SER A 108 21.75 3.61 -5.53
N ASP A 109 20.68 3.55 -6.35
CA ASP A 109 19.77 4.67 -6.56
C ASP A 109 19.49 5.35 -5.22
N ASN A 110 19.39 6.69 -5.23
CA ASN A 110 19.17 7.61 -4.09
C ASN A 110 17.87 7.31 -3.31
N THR A 111 17.75 6.10 -2.77
CA THR A 111 16.59 5.43 -2.19
C THR A 111 17.00 4.82 -0.85
N ILE A 112 16.05 4.77 0.08
CA ILE A 112 16.30 4.24 1.41
C ILE A 112 16.00 2.75 1.40
N PRO A 113 16.95 1.87 1.77
CA PRO A 113 16.70 0.42 1.81
C PRO A 113 15.53 0.08 2.73
N ILE A 114 14.69 -0.87 2.32
CA ILE A 114 13.55 -1.40 3.08
C ILE A 114 13.76 -2.90 3.24
N THR A 115 13.72 -3.40 4.47
CA THR A 115 13.99 -4.80 4.82
C THR A 115 12.71 -5.57 5.19
N ALA A 116 11.56 -5.13 4.67
CA ALA A 116 10.27 -5.72 4.98
C ALA A 116 10.18 -7.16 4.44
N THR A 117 9.79 -8.10 5.31
CA THR A 117 9.53 -9.48 4.91
C THR A 117 8.29 -9.55 4.01
N ARG A 118 8.11 -10.71 3.36
CA ARG A 118 6.92 -10.97 2.56
C ARG A 118 5.63 -10.82 3.37
N GLU A 119 5.61 -11.35 4.59
CA GLU A 119 4.48 -11.28 5.51
C GLU A 119 4.14 -9.82 5.84
N GLN A 120 5.16 -8.99 6.09
CA GLN A 120 4.99 -7.56 6.33
C GLN A 120 4.39 -6.86 5.11
N LYS A 121 4.89 -7.12 3.89
CA LYS A 121 4.31 -6.56 2.64
C LYS A 121 2.85 -6.96 2.44
N LEU A 122 2.49 -8.20 2.75
CA LEU A 122 1.09 -8.66 2.72
C LEU A 122 0.24 -7.97 3.79
N GLY A 123 0.80 -7.73 4.98
CA GLY A 123 0.17 -6.93 6.04
C GLY A 123 -0.08 -5.48 5.61
N LEU A 124 0.86 -4.85 4.89
CA LEU A 124 0.68 -3.52 4.33
C LEU A 124 -0.46 -3.47 3.30
N LEU A 125 -0.54 -4.45 2.40
CA LEU A 125 -1.66 -4.59 1.46
C LEU A 125 -3.00 -4.73 2.20
N ALA A 126 -3.04 -5.59 3.22
CA ALA A 126 -4.24 -5.78 4.04
C ALA A 126 -4.66 -4.49 4.77
N SER A 127 -3.71 -3.71 5.26
CA SER A 127 -3.98 -2.41 5.91
C SER A 127 -4.64 -1.38 4.97
N MET A 128 -4.42 -1.51 3.65
CA MET A 128 -5.09 -0.73 2.60
C MET A 128 -6.40 -1.38 2.08
N GLY A 129 -6.85 -2.47 2.71
CA GLY A 129 -8.06 -3.22 2.34
C GLY A 129 -7.86 -4.29 1.26
N ILE A 130 -6.63 -4.53 0.80
CA ILE A 130 -6.32 -5.55 -0.20
C ILE A 130 -5.95 -6.85 0.51
N GLU A 131 -6.94 -7.70 0.72
CA GLU A 131 -6.72 -9.04 1.27
C GLU A 131 -6.11 -9.97 0.21
N VAL A 132 -4.92 -10.47 0.51
CA VAL A 132 -4.27 -11.54 -0.26
C VAL A 132 -4.29 -12.81 0.59
N PRO A 133 -4.78 -13.95 0.07
CA PRO A 133 -4.84 -15.18 0.83
C PRO A 133 -3.47 -15.57 1.41
N PRO A 134 -3.37 -16.03 2.67
CA PRO A 134 -2.12 -16.51 3.26
C PRO A 134 -1.49 -17.67 2.48
N SER A 135 -2.32 -18.44 1.77
CA SER A 135 -1.91 -19.54 0.89
C SER A 135 -1.34 -19.08 -0.47
N THR A 136 -1.18 -17.77 -0.68
CA THR A 136 -0.69 -17.20 -1.94
C THR A 136 0.71 -17.69 -2.28
N ARG A 137 0.88 -18.08 -3.54
CA ARG A 137 2.18 -18.41 -4.15
C ARG A 137 2.57 -17.37 -5.19
N LEU A 138 2.05 -16.14 -5.06
CA LEU A 138 2.44 -15.03 -5.93
C LEU A 138 3.96 -14.80 -5.81
N PRO A 139 4.69 -14.68 -6.92
CA PRO A 139 6.11 -14.28 -6.88
C PRO A 139 6.30 -12.98 -6.09
N GLU A 140 7.46 -12.81 -5.47
CA GLU A 140 7.75 -11.61 -4.67
C GLU A 140 7.57 -10.31 -5.47
N SER A 141 8.03 -10.31 -6.73
CA SER A 141 7.84 -9.20 -7.66
C SER A 141 6.36 -8.86 -7.92
N ALA A 142 5.46 -9.85 -7.89
CA ALA A 142 4.04 -9.62 -8.07
C ALA A 142 3.39 -8.99 -6.82
N VAL A 143 3.85 -9.39 -5.62
CA VAL A 143 3.44 -8.77 -4.35
C VAL A 143 3.91 -7.32 -4.31
N GLU A 144 5.17 -7.06 -4.66
CA GLU A 144 5.74 -5.71 -4.73
C GLU A 144 5.01 -4.83 -5.75
N HIS A 145 4.76 -5.34 -6.95
CA HIS A 145 4.00 -4.59 -7.95
C HIS A 145 2.58 -4.27 -7.47
N LYS A 146 1.91 -5.21 -6.79
CA LYS A 146 0.58 -4.96 -6.20
C LYS A 146 0.65 -3.89 -5.11
N LEU A 147 1.66 -3.92 -4.26
CA LEU A 147 1.89 -2.90 -3.22
C LEU A 147 2.11 -1.51 -3.83
N GLN A 148 2.93 -1.40 -4.88
CA GLN A 148 3.15 -0.15 -5.61
C GLN A 148 1.83 0.41 -6.19
N LYS A 149 1.04 -0.43 -6.86
CA LYS A 149 -0.25 0.00 -7.40
C LYS A 149 -1.22 0.44 -6.30
N ALA A 150 -1.20 -0.21 -5.14
CA ALA A 150 -2.02 0.17 -3.99
C ALA A 150 -1.61 1.56 -3.43
N ILE A 151 -0.31 1.81 -3.31
CA ILE A 151 0.23 3.10 -2.88
C ILE A 151 -0.15 4.22 -3.86
N ASP A 152 -0.08 3.97 -5.17
CA ASP A 152 -0.49 4.96 -6.17
C ASP A 152 -1.99 5.27 -6.13
N ALA A 153 -2.81 4.23 -5.96
CA ALA A 153 -4.26 4.36 -5.85
C ALA A 153 -4.67 5.15 -4.59
N THR A 154 -4.00 4.92 -3.45
CA THR A 154 -4.30 5.64 -2.20
C THR A 154 -3.79 7.09 -2.19
N GLN A 155 -2.79 7.43 -3.00
CA GLN A 155 -2.36 8.82 -3.25
C GLN A 155 -3.21 9.53 -4.32
N TYR A 156 -4.19 8.82 -4.92
CA TYR A 156 -4.95 9.28 -6.09
C TYR A 156 -4.04 9.80 -7.22
N LEU A 157 -2.89 9.14 -7.42
CA LEU A 157 -1.81 9.66 -8.26
C LEU A 157 -2.29 9.99 -9.69
N LYS A 158 -3.06 9.09 -10.30
CA LYS A 158 -3.62 9.27 -11.66
C LYS A 158 -4.55 10.50 -11.76
N LYS A 159 -5.24 10.87 -10.67
CA LYS A 159 -6.16 12.02 -10.62
C LYS A 159 -5.39 13.32 -10.39
N VAL A 160 -4.43 13.30 -9.48
CA VAL A 160 -3.69 14.50 -9.04
C VAL A 160 -2.55 14.84 -9.99
N LEU A 161 -1.85 13.83 -10.51
CA LEU A 161 -0.69 13.94 -11.39
C LEU A 161 -0.80 12.89 -12.53
N PRO A 162 -1.69 13.10 -13.52
CA PRO A 162 -1.99 12.11 -14.56
C PRO A 162 -0.77 11.68 -15.37
N ASP A 163 0.21 12.58 -15.55
CA ASP A 163 1.42 12.32 -16.34
C ASP A 163 2.59 11.76 -15.52
N ALA A 164 2.42 11.55 -14.21
CA ALA A 164 3.49 11.11 -13.30
C ALA A 164 4.12 9.75 -13.66
N SER A 165 3.43 8.92 -14.45
CA SER A 165 3.95 7.64 -14.94
C SER A 165 4.74 7.76 -16.24
N ALA A 166 4.61 8.88 -16.97
CA ALA A 166 5.21 9.08 -18.28
C ALA A 166 6.31 10.15 -18.26
N THR A 167 6.17 11.18 -17.42
CA THR A 167 7.06 12.33 -17.39
C THR A 167 7.57 12.57 -15.96
N PRO A 168 8.88 12.80 -15.77
CA PRO A 168 9.40 13.22 -14.48
C PRO A 168 8.77 14.53 -14.01
N ILE A 169 8.42 14.59 -12.73
CA ILE A 169 7.76 15.72 -12.09
C ILE A 169 8.81 16.75 -11.65
N ASP A 170 8.73 17.97 -12.16
CA ASP A 170 9.43 19.12 -11.57
C ASP A 170 8.51 19.86 -10.60
N PRO A 171 8.74 19.81 -9.28
CA PRO A 171 7.94 20.54 -8.29
C PRO A 171 7.85 22.05 -8.56
N LYS A 172 8.85 22.68 -9.21
CA LYS A 172 8.83 24.11 -9.52
C LYS A 172 7.80 24.49 -10.59
N SER A 173 7.32 23.52 -11.37
CA SER A 173 6.24 23.73 -12.33
C SER A 173 4.89 24.05 -11.66
N PHE A 174 4.78 23.76 -10.35
CA PHE A 174 3.58 24.04 -9.57
C PHE A 174 3.73 25.30 -8.70
N PRO A 175 2.63 26.04 -8.46
CA PRO A 175 2.64 27.18 -7.54
C PRO A 175 3.06 26.78 -6.11
N LEU A 176 3.77 27.67 -5.43
CA LEU A 176 4.03 27.54 -3.99
C LEU A 176 2.72 27.63 -3.19
N TRP A 177 2.60 26.79 -2.17
CA TRP A 177 1.46 26.84 -1.28
C TRP A 177 1.46 28.11 -0.44
N SER A 178 0.34 28.82 -0.47
CA SER A 178 0.11 30.07 0.25
C SER A 178 -1.39 30.36 0.33
N GLN A 179 -1.78 31.25 1.25
CA GLN A 179 -3.16 31.69 1.41
C GLN A 179 -3.76 32.31 0.13
N THR A 180 -2.93 32.88 -0.75
CA THR A 180 -3.38 33.41 -2.04
C THR A 180 -3.67 32.30 -3.06
N THR A 181 -2.88 31.23 -3.04
CA THR A 181 -3.06 30.07 -3.94
C THR A 181 -4.13 29.09 -3.45
N ASN A 182 -4.35 29.01 -2.13
CA ASN A 182 -5.35 28.16 -1.50
C ASN A 182 -5.78 28.74 -0.14
N PRO A 183 -7.08 29.00 0.09
CA PRO A 183 -7.57 29.58 1.35
C PRO A 183 -7.52 28.61 2.54
N LYS A 184 -7.41 27.30 2.29
CA LYS A 184 -7.34 26.29 3.35
C LYS A 184 -5.91 26.05 3.80
N SER A 185 -5.76 25.67 5.06
CA SER A 185 -4.45 25.27 5.58
C SER A 185 -3.93 24.00 4.88
N ILE A 186 -2.63 23.73 5.00
CA ILE A 186 -2.02 22.52 4.45
C ILE A 186 -2.64 21.29 5.13
N TYR A 187 -2.80 21.34 6.46
CA TYR A 187 -3.44 20.29 7.25
C TYR A 187 -4.85 19.98 6.77
N GLU A 188 -5.71 21.00 6.64
CA GLU A 188 -7.09 20.81 6.17
C GLU A 188 -7.14 20.22 4.77
N SER A 189 -6.26 20.69 3.89
CA SER A 189 -6.15 20.23 2.51
C SER A 189 -5.50 18.86 2.35
N THR A 190 -4.91 18.31 3.43
CA THR A 190 -4.34 16.95 3.46
C THR A 190 -5.37 15.92 3.91
N ARG A 191 -6.45 16.33 4.56
CA ARG A 191 -7.50 15.41 5.03
C ARG A 191 -8.18 14.75 3.83
N ARG A 192 -8.22 13.42 3.84
CA ARG A 192 -8.98 12.58 2.92
C ARG A 192 -9.77 11.58 3.74
N GLY A 193 -10.95 11.22 3.25
CA GLY A 193 -11.81 10.22 3.86
C GLY A 193 -13.01 9.90 2.99
N ASN A 194 -13.80 8.95 3.42
CA ASN A 194 -15.04 8.54 2.75
C ASN A 194 -16.20 8.47 3.76
N ILE A 195 -17.40 8.16 3.27
CA ILE A 195 -18.61 8.08 4.09
C ILE A 195 -18.49 6.95 5.15
N ALA A 196 -17.85 5.82 4.83
CA ALA A 196 -17.63 4.73 5.78
C ALA A 196 -16.80 5.17 6.98
N GLU A 197 -15.65 5.80 6.74
CA GLU A 197 -14.77 6.31 7.78
C GLU A 197 -15.45 7.42 8.60
N ALA A 198 -16.23 8.30 7.96
CA ALA A 198 -17.00 9.32 8.65
C ALA A 198 -18.01 8.69 9.63
N LEU A 199 -18.75 7.67 9.20
CA LEU A 199 -19.71 6.95 10.04
C LEU A 199 -19.03 6.15 11.16
N GLN A 200 -17.88 5.52 10.89
CA GLN A 200 -17.10 4.84 11.92
C GLN A 200 -16.63 5.83 12.99
N ASN A 201 -16.12 7.00 12.59
CA ASN A 201 -15.74 8.07 13.51
C ASN A 201 -16.94 8.56 14.34
N THR A 202 -18.11 8.76 13.73
CA THR A 202 -19.33 9.16 14.47
C THR A 202 -19.74 8.10 15.49
N ARG A 203 -19.74 6.81 15.10
CA ARG A 203 -20.09 5.70 16.00
C ARG A 203 -19.10 5.58 17.17
N ALA A 204 -17.81 5.64 16.89
CA ALA A 204 -16.78 5.57 17.92
C ALA A 204 -16.90 6.75 18.90
N LYS A 205 -17.12 7.97 18.39
CA LYS A 205 -17.34 9.16 19.22
C LYS A 205 -18.55 8.99 20.15
N LEU A 206 -19.67 8.45 19.66
CA LEU A 206 -20.85 8.16 20.47
C LEU A 206 -20.59 7.08 21.53
N ALA A 207 -19.70 6.13 21.24
CA ALA A 207 -19.28 5.08 22.16
C ALA A 207 -18.13 5.52 23.11
N GLY A 208 -17.63 6.75 23.00
CA GLY A 208 -16.47 7.22 23.78
C GLY A 208 -15.13 6.56 23.39
N THR A 209 -15.05 5.98 22.20
CA THR A 209 -13.84 5.31 21.67
C THR A 209 -13.27 6.04 20.45
N THR A 210 -12.13 5.57 19.93
CA THR A 210 -11.57 6.00 18.64
C THR A 210 -11.86 4.95 17.58
N ALA A 211 -12.28 5.38 16.39
CA ALA A 211 -12.53 4.47 15.27
C ALA A 211 -11.24 3.89 14.70
N PHE A 212 -10.16 4.66 14.79
CA PHE A 212 -8.84 4.32 14.26
C PHE A 212 -7.80 4.59 15.35
N PRO A 213 -7.64 3.66 16.30
CA PRO A 213 -6.57 3.73 17.28
C PRO A 213 -5.20 3.71 16.60
N LEU A 214 -4.24 4.43 17.20
CA LEU A 214 -2.87 4.47 16.71
C LEU A 214 -2.21 3.08 16.82
N TYR A 215 -1.33 2.78 15.88
CA TYR A 215 -0.49 1.57 15.85
C TYR A 215 -1.23 0.27 15.52
N GLU A 216 -2.48 0.33 15.08
CA GLU A 216 -3.26 -0.85 14.65
C GLU A 216 -3.28 -1.04 13.13
N SER A 217 -3.14 0.05 12.35
CA SER A 217 -3.15 0.00 10.90
C SER A 217 -2.10 0.94 10.34
N ALA A 218 -1.03 0.36 9.80
CA ALA A 218 0.07 1.11 9.18
C ALA A 218 -0.43 2.15 8.16
N PHE A 219 -1.48 1.83 7.39
CA PHE A 219 -2.10 2.77 6.45
C PHE A 219 -2.77 3.96 7.13
N MET A 220 -3.54 3.73 8.20
CA MET A 220 -4.18 4.81 8.97
C MET A 220 -3.13 5.67 9.70
N ASP A 221 -2.09 5.04 10.21
CA ASP A 221 -1.01 5.73 10.92
C ASP A 221 -0.18 6.59 9.97
N VAL A 222 0.20 6.08 8.78
CA VAL A 222 0.88 6.89 7.75
C VAL A 222 0.05 8.11 7.33
N ARG A 223 -1.27 7.97 7.18
CA ARG A 223 -2.16 9.11 6.89
C ARG A 223 -2.08 10.16 7.99
N GLN A 224 -2.08 9.73 9.25
CA GLN A 224 -1.93 10.63 10.40
C GLN A 224 -0.54 11.27 10.45
N THR A 225 0.52 10.55 10.09
CA THR A 225 1.88 11.08 9.97
C THR A 225 1.99 12.16 8.90
N ILE A 226 1.42 11.95 7.70
CA ILE A 226 1.39 12.99 6.65
C ILE A 226 0.58 14.21 7.12
N MET A 227 -0.55 14.00 7.80
CA MET A 227 -1.34 15.07 8.41
C MET A 227 -0.56 15.82 9.51
N ALA A 228 0.23 15.12 10.33
CA ALA A 228 1.06 15.73 11.36
C ALA A 228 2.13 16.64 10.73
N LEU A 229 2.82 16.16 9.68
CA LEU A 229 3.79 16.96 8.92
C LEU A 229 3.14 18.21 8.32
N ALA A 230 1.94 18.08 7.75
CA ALA A 230 1.18 19.21 7.23
C ALA A 230 0.82 20.24 8.32
N LYS A 231 0.41 19.76 9.51
CA LYS A 231 0.11 20.63 10.66
C LYS A 231 1.37 21.32 11.21
N TYR A 232 2.51 20.63 11.20
CA TYR A 232 3.78 21.24 11.57
C TYR A 232 4.16 22.36 10.61
N MET A 233 3.97 22.16 9.30
CA MET A 233 4.19 23.21 8.31
C MET A 233 3.27 24.43 8.50
N ASP A 234 1.98 24.22 8.77
CA ASP A 234 1.05 25.31 9.12
C ASP A 234 1.53 26.10 10.35
N ASN A 235 2.22 25.45 11.29
CA ASN A 235 2.79 26.06 12.50
C ASN A 235 4.24 26.56 12.32
N GLY A 236 4.77 26.59 11.09
CA GLY A 236 6.13 27.07 10.80
C GLY A 236 7.26 26.11 11.20
N VAL A 237 6.95 24.83 11.42
CA VAL A 237 7.90 23.76 11.75
C VAL A 237 8.10 22.85 10.54
N ASP A 238 9.31 22.88 9.97
CA ASP A 238 9.66 22.20 8.72
C ASP A 238 10.35 20.84 8.94
N ARG A 239 10.45 20.36 10.17
CA ARG A 239 11.26 19.19 10.56
C ARG A 239 10.52 18.29 11.52
N ALA A 240 10.74 16.99 11.39
CA ALA A 240 10.28 15.99 12.34
C ALA A 240 11.21 14.76 12.35
N ILE A 241 11.16 13.99 13.44
CA ILE A 241 11.72 12.65 13.51
C ILE A 241 10.56 11.66 13.65
N MET A 242 10.50 10.65 12.79
CA MET A 242 9.64 9.49 12.96
C MET A 242 10.48 8.35 13.54
N GLN A 243 10.12 7.80 14.70
CA GLN A 243 10.94 6.79 15.41
C GLN A 243 10.06 5.71 16.02
N ASP A 244 10.53 4.46 16.03
CA ASP A 244 9.82 3.37 16.69
C ASP A 244 9.99 3.39 18.21
N LYS A 245 9.05 2.76 18.92
CA LYS A 245 9.04 2.74 20.39
C LYS A 245 10.32 2.14 20.98
N ASP A 246 10.90 1.15 20.30
CA ASP A 246 12.11 0.46 20.73
C ASP A 246 13.40 1.18 20.29
N LYS A 247 13.26 2.30 19.57
CA LYS A 247 14.33 3.14 19.04
C LYS A 247 15.31 2.36 18.15
N ASN A 248 14.80 1.37 17.43
CA ASN A 248 15.59 0.57 16.49
C ASN A 248 15.84 1.28 15.16
N ALA A 249 14.96 2.19 14.75
CA ALA A 249 15.03 2.97 13.52
C ALA A 249 14.36 4.34 13.67
N ALA A 250 14.95 5.34 13.03
CA ALA A 250 14.42 6.69 12.96
C ALA A 250 14.54 7.24 11.54
N ILE A 251 13.53 7.98 11.11
CA ILE A 251 13.48 8.70 9.84
C ILE A 251 13.48 10.19 10.17
N CYS A 252 14.57 10.87 9.82
CA CYS A 252 14.67 12.32 9.87
C CYS A 252 14.00 12.91 8.64
N ILE A 253 13.04 13.80 8.82
CA ILE A 253 12.23 14.37 7.75
C ILE A 253 12.37 15.89 7.80
N ARG A 254 12.71 16.50 6.65
CA ARG A 254 12.59 17.94 6.42
C ARG A 254 11.65 18.21 5.28
N VAL A 255 10.59 18.96 5.51
CA VAL A 255 9.74 19.50 4.45
C VAL A 255 10.43 20.75 3.90
N VAL A 256 10.88 20.70 2.65
CA VAL A 256 11.59 21.81 2.01
C VAL A 256 10.62 22.93 1.65
N GLU A 257 9.50 22.55 1.04
CA GLU A 257 8.47 23.44 0.52
C GLU A 257 7.18 22.64 0.28
N VAL A 258 6.08 23.38 0.11
CA VAL A 258 4.78 22.80 -0.24
C VAL A 258 4.30 23.42 -1.54
N ARG A 259 3.84 22.58 -2.47
CA ARG A 259 3.37 22.97 -3.80
C ARG A 259 1.88 22.65 -3.97
N LYS A 260 1.14 23.49 -4.69
CA LYS A 260 -0.26 23.23 -5.07
C LYS A 260 -0.27 22.46 -6.40
N VAL A 261 -0.42 21.14 -6.33
CA VAL A 261 -0.39 20.27 -7.53
C VAL A 261 -1.73 20.13 -8.23
N ALA A 262 -2.81 20.30 -7.47
CA ALA A 262 -4.17 20.40 -7.97
C ALA A 262 -5.00 21.28 -7.02
N GLU A 263 -6.25 21.59 -7.39
CA GLU A 263 -7.14 22.37 -6.53
C GLU A 263 -7.33 21.68 -5.18
N GLY A 264 -6.99 22.35 -4.08
CA GLY A 264 -7.07 21.75 -2.75
C GLY A 264 -6.06 20.63 -2.45
N VAL A 265 -5.03 20.38 -3.29
CA VAL A 265 -4.10 19.25 -3.09
C VAL A 265 -2.65 19.74 -2.88
N PRO A 266 -2.13 19.64 -1.64
CA PRO A 266 -0.72 19.95 -1.36
C PRO A 266 0.20 18.80 -1.76
N MET A 267 1.38 19.12 -2.26
CA MET A 267 2.53 18.22 -2.37
C MET A 267 3.61 18.73 -1.41
N LEU A 268 3.96 17.93 -0.42
CA LEU A 268 5.05 18.24 0.50
C LEU A 268 6.34 17.71 -0.10
N VAL A 269 7.23 18.59 -0.55
CA VAL A 269 8.56 18.18 -1.04
C VAL A 269 9.46 17.97 0.17
N VAL A 270 10.07 16.79 0.28
CA VAL A 270 10.77 16.36 1.49
C VAL A 270 12.20 15.87 1.22
N LEU A 271 13.07 16.10 2.21
CA LEU A 271 14.35 15.45 2.35
C LEU A 271 14.26 14.46 3.51
N CYS A 272 14.63 13.20 3.26
CA CYS A 272 14.54 12.13 4.24
C CYS A 272 15.86 11.40 4.41
N GLY A 273 16.24 11.16 5.66
CA GLY A 273 17.38 10.31 6.03
C GLY A 273 16.95 9.25 7.03
N ARG A 274 17.41 8.00 6.87
CA ARG A 274 17.12 6.91 7.79
C ARG A 274 18.35 6.61 8.63
N GLY A 275 18.18 6.61 9.95
CA GLY A 275 19.12 6.03 10.90
C GLY A 275 18.56 4.73 11.45
N THR A 276 19.40 3.73 11.63
CA THR A 276 19.04 2.47 12.31
C THR A 276 20.02 2.22 13.45
N ARG A 277 19.61 1.42 14.43
CA ARG A 277 20.41 1.06 15.60
C ARG A 277 21.76 0.46 15.21
N ASP A 278 21.77 -0.30 14.13
CA ASP A 278 22.90 -1.07 13.62
C ASP A 278 23.73 -0.31 12.57
N MET A 279 23.46 0.97 12.31
CA MET A 279 24.23 1.79 11.36
C MET A 279 24.83 3.04 12.05
N PRO A 280 26.04 3.48 11.64
CA PRO A 280 26.61 4.73 12.14
C PRO A 280 25.71 5.92 11.84
N VAL A 281 25.40 6.71 12.87
CA VAL A 281 24.43 7.83 12.79
C VAL A 281 25.11 9.13 12.33
N MET A 282 26.22 9.05 11.59
CA MET A 282 27.09 10.22 11.33
C MET A 282 26.37 11.35 10.59
N THR A 283 25.42 11.03 9.70
CA THR A 283 24.68 12.04 8.92
C THR A 283 23.41 12.49 9.64
N THR A 284 22.57 11.54 10.05
CA THR A 284 21.30 11.82 10.74
C THR A 284 21.52 12.41 12.13
N GLY A 285 22.56 11.99 12.86
CA GLY A 285 22.88 12.46 14.22
C GLY A 285 23.36 13.90 14.22
N VAL A 286 24.24 14.26 13.27
CA VAL A 286 24.66 15.65 13.06
C VAL A 286 23.47 16.52 12.69
N TRP A 287 22.58 16.04 11.80
CA TRP A 287 21.35 16.77 11.46
C TRP A 287 20.43 16.98 12.67
N VAL A 288 20.26 15.97 13.52
CA VAL A 288 19.45 16.08 14.75
C VAL A 288 20.08 17.09 15.71
N GLN A 289 21.39 17.01 15.95
CA GLN A 289 22.11 17.94 16.82
C GLN A 289 22.01 19.38 16.31
N GLU A 290 22.30 19.62 15.01
CA GLU A 290 22.13 20.93 14.38
C GLU A 290 20.69 21.45 14.52
N THR A 291 19.70 20.58 14.40
CA THR A 291 18.29 20.97 14.51
C THR A 291 17.93 21.38 15.92
N ILE A 292 18.35 20.61 16.94
CA ILE A 292 18.12 20.93 18.35
C ILE A 292 18.86 22.20 18.76
N SER A 293 20.08 22.42 18.26
CA SER A 293 20.85 23.64 18.55
C SER A 293 20.27 24.88 17.87
N SER A 294 19.69 24.74 16.66
CA SER A 294 19.14 25.88 15.90
C SER A 294 17.66 26.16 16.18
N ARG A 295 16.90 25.18 16.69
CA ARG A 295 15.48 25.33 17.02
C ARG A 295 15.16 24.67 18.36
N ARG A 296 14.32 25.33 19.15
CA ARG A 296 13.89 24.83 20.47
C ARG A 296 12.99 23.58 20.42
N GLN A 297 12.44 23.22 19.27
CA GLN A 297 11.52 22.09 19.13
C GLN A 297 11.83 21.26 17.90
N LEU A 298 11.96 19.95 18.11
CA LEU A 298 12.04 18.93 17.08
C LEU A 298 10.91 17.92 17.36
N PRO A 299 9.77 18.03 16.67
CA PRO A 299 8.67 17.10 16.85
C PRO A 299 9.11 15.66 16.61
N GLN A 300 8.69 14.77 17.51
CA GLN A 300 8.89 13.34 17.38
C GLN A 300 7.53 12.65 17.16
N ILE A 301 7.45 11.89 16.08
CA ILE A 301 6.33 11.03 15.71
C ILE A 301 6.74 9.61 16.10
N THR A 302 6.02 9.01 17.05
CA THR A 302 6.17 7.58 17.35
C THR A 302 5.48 6.79 16.26
N ALA A 303 6.14 5.76 15.71
CA ALA A 303 5.61 4.97 14.61
C ALA A 303 5.91 3.48 14.76
N THR A 304 5.07 2.60 14.23
CA THR A 304 5.40 1.16 14.17
C THR A 304 6.43 0.88 13.07
N PRO A 305 7.16 -0.25 13.13
CA PRO A 305 8.01 -0.68 12.01
C PRO A 305 7.24 -0.78 10.69
N GLU A 306 6.00 -1.28 10.71
CA GLU A 306 5.15 -1.41 9.53
C GLU A 306 4.74 -0.04 8.97
N GLU A 307 4.45 0.94 9.84
CA GLU A 307 4.19 2.32 9.43
C GLU A 307 5.42 2.94 8.77
N GLN A 308 6.62 2.77 9.36
CA GLN A 308 7.87 3.24 8.77
C GLN A 308 8.14 2.59 7.41
N ASP A 309 7.92 1.28 7.28
CA ASP A 309 8.12 0.57 6.01
C ASP A 309 7.15 1.09 4.93
N LEU A 310 5.87 1.31 5.24
CA LEU A 310 4.93 1.89 4.30
C LEU A 310 5.32 3.32 3.90
N PHE A 311 5.71 4.14 4.88
CA PHE A 311 6.16 5.51 4.66
C PHE A 311 7.39 5.57 3.74
N LEU A 312 8.39 4.70 3.97
CA LEU A 312 9.57 4.59 3.12
C LEU A 312 9.24 4.07 1.72
N ASN A 313 8.30 3.14 1.57
CA ASN A 313 7.85 2.68 0.26
C ASN A 313 7.28 3.85 -0.56
N ILE A 314 6.43 4.68 0.06
CA ILE A 314 5.86 5.88 -0.58
C ILE A 314 6.98 6.83 -1.00
N LEU A 315 7.91 7.13 -0.10
CA LEU A 315 9.02 8.05 -0.38
C LEU A 315 9.94 7.54 -1.49
N ASN A 316 10.31 6.25 -1.49
CA ASN A 316 11.16 5.67 -2.53
C ASN A 316 10.47 5.70 -3.89
N MET A 317 9.18 5.38 -3.94
CA MET A 317 8.40 5.43 -5.18
C MET A 317 8.31 6.86 -5.72
N ASN A 318 8.04 7.84 -4.85
CA ASN A 318 7.90 9.23 -5.25
C ASN A 318 9.24 9.89 -5.61
N SER A 319 10.34 9.47 -4.98
CA SER A 319 11.71 9.91 -5.33
C SER A 319 12.03 9.65 -6.80
N ARG A 320 11.74 8.44 -7.28
CA ARG A 320 11.97 8.03 -8.69
C ARG A 320 11.15 8.81 -9.72
N ARG A 321 10.11 9.53 -9.27
CA ARG A 321 9.24 10.33 -10.15
C ARG A 321 9.70 11.76 -10.29
N LEU A 322 10.66 12.22 -9.50
CA LEU A 322 11.15 13.59 -9.57
C LEU A 322 12.10 13.79 -10.75
N ALA A 323 12.01 14.96 -11.38
CA ALA A 323 12.95 15.37 -12.41
C ALA A 323 14.37 15.51 -11.82
N SER A 324 15.36 14.90 -12.46
CA SER A 324 16.76 14.93 -12.03
C SER A 324 17.37 16.34 -11.96
N GLY A 325 16.81 17.29 -12.73
CA GLY A 325 17.19 18.71 -12.70
C GLY A 325 16.68 19.47 -11.47
N TYR A 326 15.70 18.94 -10.75
CA TYR A 326 15.16 19.61 -9.56
C TYR A 326 16.08 19.41 -8.35
N LYS A 327 16.76 20.49 -7.96
CA LYS A 327 17.71 20.51 -6.84
C LYS A 327 17.28 21.56 -5.80
N PRO A 328 16.57 21.16 -4.73
CA PRO A 328 16.23 22.07 -3.64
C PRO A 328 17.45 22.43 -2.79
N SER A 329 17.31 23.49 -1.99
CA SER A 329 18.34 23.88 -1.03
C SER A 329 18.56 22.80 0.04
N ARG A 330 19.81 22.40 0.25
CA ARG A 330 20.25 21.39 1.22
C ARG A 330 21.28 21.99 2.17
N LYS A 331 21.17 21.68 3.46
CA LYS A 331 22.26 21.88 4.43
C LYS A 331 23.37 20.83 4.24
N LYS A 332 24.54 21.08 4.83
CA LYS A 332 25.68 20.12 4.81
C LYS A 332 25.29 18.76 5.43
N SER A 333 24.54 18.77 6.53
CA SER A 333 24.08 17.58 7.25
C SER A 333 23.02 16.75 6.51
N GLU A 334 22.39 17.28 5.45
CA GLU A 334 21.33 16.62 4.69
C GLU A 334 21.71 16.41 3.21
N GLN A 335 23.00 16.45 2.86
CA GLN A 335 23.45 16.19 1.49
C GLN A 335 23.13 14.76 1.04
N SER A 336 23.27 13.78 1.95
CA SER A 336 22.96 12.38 1.70
C SER A 336 21.47 12.05 1.81
N PHE A 337 20.61 13.00 2.19
CA PHE A 337 19.19 12.71 2.37
C PHE A 337 18.53 12.49 1.00
N MET A 338 17.69 11.46 0.91
CA MET A 338 16.87 11.22 -0.28
C MET A 338 15.91 12.38 -0.47
N LEU A 339 15.81 12.86 -1.71
CA LEU A 339 14.77 13.81 -2.12
C LEU A 339 13.53 13.05 -2.57
N SER A 340 12.37 13.43 -2.06
CA SER A 340 11.09 12.83 -2.43
C SER A 340 9.95 13.84 -2.26
N PHE A 341 8.71 13.39 -2.40
CA PHE A 341 7.53 14.15 -2.06
C PHE A 341 6.45 13.26 -1.43
N LEU A 342 5.56 13.87 -0.67
CA LEU A 342 4.38 13.24 -0.10
C LEU A 342 3.13 13.90 -0.67
N LEU A 343 2.16 13.06 -1.05
CA LEU A 343 0.81 13.48 -1.38
C LEU A 343 -0.15 13.03 -0.26
N PRO A 344 -1.27 13.74 -0.07
CA PRO A 344 -2.36 13.28 0.78
C PRO A 344 -2.79 11.87 0.38
N MET A 345 -2.94 11.01 1.38
CA MET A 345 -3.43 9.65 1.19
C MET A 345 -4.86 9.52 1.67
N GLY A 346 -5.69 8.85 0.88
CA GLY A 346 -7.10 8.62 1.16
C GLY A 346 -7.50 7.16 0.94
N PRO A 347 -8.71 6.79 1.39
CA PRO A 347 -9.23 5.45 1.16
C PRO A 347 -9.23 5.11 -0.33
N MET A 348 -8.87 3.86 -0.63
CA MET A 348 -8.86 3.38 -2.01
C MET A 348 -10.27 3.45 -2.61
N SER A 349 -10.34 3.85 -3.88
CA SER A 349 -11.60 3.82 -4.61
C SER A 349 -12.08 2.37 -4.77
N GLN A 350 -13.39 2.19 -4.90
CA GLN A 350 -13.97 0.88 -5.13
C GLN A 350 -13.42 0.21 -6.41
N GLU A 351 -13.24 1.00 -7.47
CA GLU A 351 -12.72 0.55 -8.76
C GLU A 351 -11.29 0.03 -8.62
N ASP A 352 -10.42 0.80 -7.95
CA ASP A 352 -9.04 0.42 -7.70
C ASP A 352 -8.96 -0.80 -6.79
N LEU A 353 -9.82 -0.90 -5.78
CA LEU A 353 -9.89 -2.08 -4.91
C LEU A 353 -10.32 -3.33 -5.69
N GLY A 354 -11.28 -3.19 -6.61
CA GLY A 354 -11.70 -4.27 -7.50
C GLY A 354 -10.58 -4.78 -8.39
N LYS A 355 -9.82 -3.87 -9.03
CA LYS A 355 -8.64 -4.19 -9.85
C LYS A 355 -7.51 -4.79 -9.00
N LEU A 356 -7.29 -4.18 -7.84
CA LEU A 356 -6.59 -4.58 -6.62
C LEU A 356 -6.66 -6.06 -6.29
N THR A 357 -7.88 -6.51 -6.13
CA THR A 357 -8.20 -7.80 -5.52
C THR A 357 -8.37 -8.90 -6.56
N THR A 358 -8.50 -8.56 -7.84
CA THR A 358 -8.63 -9.53 -8.92
C THR A 358 -7.29 -9.79 -9.60
N ASN A 359 -6.87 -11.05 -9.72
CA ASN A 359 -5.81 -11.41 -10.66
C ASN A 359 -6.44 -11.44 -12.05
N ALA A 360 -6.49 -10.29 -12.74
CA ALA A 360 -7.35 -10.02 -13.89
C ALA A 360 -7.25 -11.00 -15.08
N SER A 361 -6.30 -11.94 -15.11
CA SER A 361 -6.21 -13.00 -16.13
C SER A 361 -5.20 -14.08 -15.72
N GLY A 362 -5.43 -14.78 -14.61
CA GLY A 362 -4.47 -15.76 -14.13
C GLY A 362 -4.89 -16.50 -12.88
N CYS A 363 -4.07 -17.47 -12.49
CA CYS A 363 -4.31 -18.29 -11.33
C CYS A 363 -4.49 -17.43 -10.07
N ILE A 364 -5.56 -17.67 -9.31
CA ILE A 364 -5.85 -16.92 -8.08
C ILE A 364 -4.75 -17.08 -7.01
N ILE A 365 -4.02 -18.20 -7.03
CA ILE A 365 -2.95 -18.50 -6.05
C ILE A 365 -1.58 -17.97 -6.46
N CYS A 366 -1.16 -18.22 -7.71
CA CYS A 366 0.21 -17.93 -8.16
C CYS A 366 0.31 -16.86 -9.25
N GLY A 367 -0.81 -16.39 -9.79
CA GLY A 367 -0.85 -15.34 -10.82
C GLY A 367 -0.47 -15.78 -12.23
N HIS A 368 0.01 -17.01 -12.44
CA HIS A 368 0.33 -17.52 -13.79
C HIS A 368 -0.89 -17.45 -14.71
N LYS A 369 -0.68 -16.98 -15.94
CA LYS A 369 -1.70 -16.97 -16.98
C LYS A 369 -2.25 -18.38 -17.18
N THR A 370 -3.57 -18.50 -17.17
CA THR A 370 -4.26 -19.79 -17.36
C THR A 370 -5.63 -19.53 -17.96
N THR A 371 -6.13 -20.48 -18.73
CA THR A 371 -7.51 -20.51 -19.20
C THR A 371 -8.34 -21.56 -18.46
N SER A 372 -7.69 -22.37 -17.60
CA SER A 372 -8.34 -23.41 -16.83
C SER A 372 -9.12 -22.82 -15.65
N LYS A 373 -10.43 -23.05 -15.67
CA LYS A 373 -11.40 -22.52 -14.69
C LYS A 373 -11.90 -23.64 -13.79
N CYS A 374 -12.39 -23.28 -12.61
CA CYS A 374 -13.17 -24.21 -11.81
C CYS A 374 -14.41 -24.66 -12.60
N SER A 375 -14.52 -25.95 -12.90
CA SER A 375 -15.61 -26.51 -13.73
C SER A 375 -17.00 -26.32 -13.14
N GLN A 376 -17.11 -26.07 -11.84
CA GLN A 376 -18.38 -25.91 -11.14
C GLN A 376 -18.84 -24.45 -11.11
N CYS A 377 -18.01 -23.52 -10.64
CA CYS A 377 -18.41 -22.11 -10.48
C CYS A 377 -18.04 -21.23 -11.67
N LEU A 378 -17.00 -21.58 -12.43
CA LEU A 378 -16.41 -20.78 -13.51
C LEU A 378 -15.99 -19.36 -13.08
N SER A 379 -15.84 -19.09 -11.78
CA SER A 379 -15.52 -17.76 -11.25
C SER A 379 -14.06 -17.55 -10.87
N VAL A 380 -13.29 -18.64 -10.77
CA VAL A 380 -11.87 -18.60 -10.42
C VAL A 380 -11.06 -19.44 -11.40
N GLU A 381 -9.84 -18.98 -11.63
CA GLU A 381 -8.88 -19.56 -12.56
C GLU A 381 -7.73 -20.22 -11.79
N TYR A 382 -7.27 -21.39 -12.25
CA TYR A 382 -6.16 -22.13 -11.69
C TYR A 382 -5.20 -22.57 -12.79
N CYS A 383 -3.89 -22.50 -12.55
CA CYS A 383 -2.91 -23.04 -13.52
C CYS A 383 -2.81 -24.57 -13.48
N GLY A 384 -3.40 -25.22 -12.46
CA GLY A 384 -3.41 -26.67 -12.32
C GLY A 384 -4.07 -27.14 -11.02
N ARG A 385 -4.16 -28.48 -10.85
CA ARG A 385 -4.81 -29.12 -9.69
C ARG A 385 -4.18 -28.76 -8.35
N GLU A 386 -2.88 -28.47 -8.32
CA GLU A 386 -2.20 -28.07 -7.09
C GLU A 386 -2.71 -26.75 -6.53
N CYS A 387 -2.78 -25.71 -7.37
CA CYS A 387 -3.31 -24.41 -6.97
C CYS A 387 -4.81 -24.50 -6.63
N GLN A 388 -5.56 -25.34 -7.34
CA GLN A 388 -6.95 -25.61 -6.99
C GLN A 388 -7.08 -26.26 -5.61
N ARG A 389 -6.28 -27.30 -5.30
CA ARG A 389 -6.29 -27.98 -3.99
C ARG A 389 -5.86 -27.06 -2.85
N ALA A 390 -4.86 -26.20 -3.08
CA ALA A 390 -4.39 -25.23 -2.10
C ALA A 390 -5.50 -24.23 -1.74
N HIS A 391 -6.21 -23.70 -2.72
CA HIS A 391 -7.32 -22.76 -2.51
C HIS A 391 -8.62 -23.44 -2.06
N TRP A 392 -8.75 -24.76 -2.20
CA TRP A 392 -10.04 -25.46 -2.07
C TRP A 392 -10.69 -25.27 -0.70
N LYS A 393 -9.93 -25.18 0.39
CA LYS A 393 -10.51 -24.97 1.73
C LYS A 393 -11.29 -23.66 1.80
N GLU A 394 -10.76 -22.59 1.20
CA GLU A 394 -11.38 -21.27 1.14
C GLU A 394 -12.49 -21.24 0.07
N HIS A 395 -12.24 -21.85 -1.09
CA HIS A 395 -13.12 -21.80 -2.25
C HIS A 395 -14.35 -22.73 -2.19
N LYS A 396 -14.23 -23.90 -1.54
CA LYS A 396 -15.24 -24.99 -1.58
C LYS A 396 -16.63 -24.49 -1.19
N LEU A 397 -16.70 -23.71 -0.12
CA LEU A 397 -17.96 -23.21 0.41
C LEU A 397 -18.65 -22.33 -0.63
N MET A 398 -17.94 -21.32 -1.15
CA MET A 398 -18.42 -20.44 -2.21
C MET A 398 -18.80 -21.20 -3.49
N CYS A 399 -17.98 -22.15 -3.92
CA CYS A 399 -18.20 -22.96 -5.11
C CYS A 399 -19.47 -23.80 -5.02
N THR A 400 -19.77 -24.32 -3.82
CA THR A 400 -20.94 -25.16 -3.58
C THR A 400 -22.23 -24.36 -3.60
N THR A 401 -22.21 -23.09 -3.19
CA THR A 401 -23.40 -22.22 -3.17
C THR A 401 -24.04 -22.01 -4.56
N LEU A 402 -23.24 -22.11 -5.63
CA LEU A 402 -23.70 -21.97 -7.01
C LEU A 402 -24.39 -23.23 -7.56
N LYS A 403 -24.22 -24.39 -6.91
CA LYS A 403 -24.79 -25.65 -7.39
C LYS A 403 -26.30 -25.64 -7.22
N GLY A 404 -27.04 -25.83 -8.32
CA GLY A 404 -28.50 -25.87 -8.32
C GLY A 404 -29.18 -24.50 -8.11
N GLY A 405 -28.47 -23.41 -8.40
CA GLY A 405 -29.07 -22.08 -8.47
C GLY A 405 -29.96 -21.91 -9.70
N LYS A 406 -31.03 -21.12 -9.56
CA LYS A 406 -31.93 -20.75 -10.64
C LYS A 406 -31.37 -19.55 -11.41
N TRP A 407 -30.97 -19.79 -12.65
CA TRP A 407 -30.44 -18.76 -13.55
C TRP A 407 -31.57 -18.17 -14.39
N SER A 408 -31.82 -16.87 -14.23
CA SER A 408 -32.78 -16.12 -15.04
C SER A 408 -32.04 -15.31 -16.10
N LYS A 409 -32.55 -15.30 -17.32
CA LYS A 409 -32.15 -14.29 -18.33
C LYS A 409 -32.76 -12.96 -17.92
N VAL A 410 -31.94 -11.93 -17.87
CA VAL A 410 -32.31 -10.58 -17.43
C VAL A 410 -31.80 -9.58 -18.46
N LYS A 411 -32.69 -8.70 -18.90
CA LYS A 411 -32.33 -7.59 -19.79
C LYS A 411 -32.07 -6.33 -18.97
N LEU A 412 -30.90 -5.72 -19.17
CA LEU A 412 -30.48 -4.51 -18.49
C LEU A 412 -30.45 -3.31 -19.44
N ALA A 413 -30.34 -2.13 -18.85
CA ALA A 413 -30.42 -0.84 -19.51
C ALA A 413 -29.19 0.01 -19.22
N THR A 414 -28.78 0.86 -20.17
CA THR A 414 -27.67 1.81 -19.97
C THR A 414 -28.08 3.06 -19.20
N ALA A 415 -29.38 3.32 -19.05
CA ALA A 415 -29.91 4.44 -18.28
C ALA A 415 -31.30 4.12 -17.69
N PRO A 416 -31.68 4.74 -16.56
CA PRO A 416 -33.04 4.69 -16.04
C PRO A 416 -34.10 5.28 -17.01
N PRO A 417 -35.39 4.95 -16.88
CA PRO A 417 -36.44 5.45 -17.76
C PRO A 417 -36.56 6.98 -17.75
N GLU A 418 -36.44 7.59 -16.57
CA GLU A 418 -36.45 9.05 -16.36
C GLU A 418 -35.34 9.74 -17.17
N PHE A 419 -34.16 9.13 -17.18
CA PHE A 419 -32.96 9.62 -17.87
C PHE A 419 -33.12 9.52 -19.38
N ARG A 420 -33.66 8.40 -19.88
CA ARG A 420 -34.00 8.22 -21.30
C ARG A 420 -35.05 9.26 -21.74
N ALA A 421 -36.07 9.50 -20.92
CA ALA A 421 -37.14 10.44 -21.22
C ALA A 421 -36.64 11.89 -21.25
N ALA A 422 -35.79 12.30 -20.31
CA ALA A 422 -35.21 13.64 -20.33
C ALA A 422 -34.23 13.84 -21.49
N ALA A 423 -33.39 12.84 -21.77
CA ALA A 423 -32.49 12.86 -22.92
C ALA A 423 -33.25 13.00 -24.24
N ALA A 424 -34.38 12.29 -24.40
CA ALA A 424 -35.27 12.42 -25.56
C ALA A 424 -35.90 13.82 -25.68
N GLN A 425 -36.01 14.56 -24.58
CA GLN A 425 -36.51 15.94 -24.54
C GLN A 425 -35.39 17.00 -24.57
N GLY A 426 -34.12 16.59 -24.72
CA GLY A 426 -32.97 17.51 -24.65
C GLY A 426 -32.75 18.18 -23.30
N LYS A 427 -33.34 17.63 -22.21
CA LYS A 427 -33.18 18.16 -20.85
C LYS A 427 -32.01 17.48 -20.15
N PRO A 428 -31.04 18.22 -19.58
CA PRO A 428 -29.99 17.63 -18.78
C PRO A 428 -30.58 17.10 -17.47
N LEU A 429 -30.41 15.81 -17.22
CA LEU A 429 -30.63 15.18 -15.92
C LEU A 429 -29.27 14.84 -15.31
N TYR A 430 -29.10 15.22 -14.04
CA TYR A 430 -27.91 14.94 -13.26
C TYR A 430 -28.24 13.87 -12.22
N ALA A 431 -27.44 12.81 -12.15
CA ALA A 431 -27.54 11.80 -11.09
C ALA A 431 -26.22 11.73 -10.33
N MET A 432 -26.33 11.69 -9.00
CA MET A 432 -25.20 11.44 -8.11
C MET A 432 -25.34 10.06 -7.48
N SER A 433 -24.34 9.20 -7.69
CA SER A 433 -24.23 7.91 -7.00
C SER A 433 -23.19 8.02 -5.90
N LEU A 434 -23.64 8.06 -4.64
CA LEU A 434 -22.75 8.01 -3.48
C LEU A 434 -22.67 6.58 -2.95
N ASN A 435 -21.45 6.10 -2.71
CA ASN A 435 -21.20 4.84 -2.01
C ASN A 435 -20.35 5.10 -0.76
N TYR A 436 -20.30 4.12 0.14
CA TYR A 436 -19.58 4.28 1.41
C TYR A 436 -18.07 4.52 1.25
N GLN A 437 -17.48 4.08 0.13
CA GLN A 437 -16.07 4.27 -0.21
C GLN A 437 -15.81 5.52 -1.04
N THR A 438 -16.84 6.26 -1.47
CA THR A 438 -16.69 7.49 -2.25
C THR A 438 -15.85 8.50 -1.46
N PRO A 439 -14.69 8.94 -2.00
CA PRO A 439 -13.91 10.00 -1.40
C PRO A 439 -14.75 11.28 -1.26
N LEU A 440 -14.69 11.92 -0.10
CA LEU A 440 -15.44 13.14 0.21
C LEU A 440 -14.64 14.42 -0.09
N ASP A 441 -13.70 14.38 -1.05
CA ASP A 441 -12.99 15.59 -1.42
C ASP A 441 -13.89 16.57 -2.22
N GLN A 442 -13.67 17.88 -2.03
CA GLN A 442 -14.53 18.92 -2.64
C GLN A 442 -14.52 18.88 -4.17
N HIS A 443 -13.43 18.40 -4.77
CA HIS A 443 -13.29 18.32 -6.21
C HIS A 443 -14.21 17.23 -6.78
N ASP A 444 -14.28 16.05 -6.14
CA ASP A 444 -15.15 14.95 -6.60
C ASP A 444 -16.63 15.30 -6.50
N LEU A 445 -17.08 15.97 -5.44
CA LEU A 445 -18.48 16.39 -5.30
C LEU A 445 -18.91 17.30 -6.46
N SER A 446 -18.05 18.25 -6.86
CA SER A 446 -18.35 19.19 -7.96
C SER A 446 -18.38 18.54 -9.36
N GLN A 447 -17.62 17.46 -9.58
CA GLN A 447 -17.66 16.69 -10.83
C GLN A 447 -18.81 15.68 -10.84
N LEU A 448 -19.16 15.10 -9.68
CA LEU A 448 -20.30 14.21 -9.50
C LEU A 448 -21.63 14.91 -9.79
N GLU A 449 -21.73 16.23 -9.57
CA GLU A 449 -22.92 17.03 -9.88
C GLU A 449 -23.17 17.25 -11.39
N LYS A 450 -22.17 17.04 -12.27
CA LYS A 450 -22.24 17.42 -13.70
C LYS A 450 -22.29 16.25 -14.68
N ALA A 451 -22.42 15.01 -14.21
CA ALA A 451 -22.47 13.85 -15.10
C ALA A 451 -23.77 13.86 -15.94
N GLU A 452 -23.67 14.33 -17.18
CA GLU A 452 -24.77 14.29 -18.15
C GLU A 452 -25.12 12.85 -18.52
N ALA A 453 -26.42 12.56 -18.45
CA ALA A 453 -27.02 11.31 -18.89
C ALA A 453 -27.04 11.16 -20.42
N LYS A 454 -25.90 10.90 -21.06
CA LYS A 454 -25.90 10.44 -22.45
C LYS A 454 -26.24 8.94 -22.48
N PRO A 455 -27.07 8.46 -23.42
CA PRO A 455 -27.22 7.02 -23.66
C PRO A 455 -25.85 6.44 -23.97
N ALA A 456 -25.25 5.75 -23.00
CA ALA A 456 -23.92 5.17 -23.16
C ALA A 456 -24.00 3.95 -24.09
N ALA A 457 -22.92 3.72 -24.85
CA ALA A 457 -22.71 2.46 -25.57
C ALA A 457 -22.70 1.28 -24.58
N ALA A 458 -22.96 0.07 -25.08
CA ALA A 458 -22.85 -1.12 -24.27
C ALA A 458 -21.43 -1.24 -23.68
N PRO A 459 -21.28 -1.50 -22.37
CA PRO A 459 -19.97 -1.64 -21.73
C PRO A 459 -19.15 -2.79 -22.32
N GLN A 460 -17.83 -2.73 -22.24
CA GLN A 460 -16.95 -3.80 -22.68
C GLN A 460 -17.10 -5.05 -21.80
N ASN A 461 -17.13 -6.25 -22.41
CA ASN A 461 -17.13 -7.50 -21.64
C ASN A 461 -15.72 -7.87 -21.15
N ILE A 462 -15.32 -7.35 -19.99
CA ILE A 462 -14.03 -7.73 -19.39
C ILE A 462 -14.05 -9.13 -18.75
N HIS A 463 -15.24 -9.68 -18.48
CA HIS A 463 -15.41 -10.97 -17.80
C HIS A 463 -15.47 -12.15 -18.77
N GLY A 464 -15.64 -11.89 -20.07
CA GLY A 464 -15.86 -12.93 -21.08
C GLY A 464 -17.05 -13.82 -20.71
N ASP A 465 -16.83 -15.14 -20.71
CA ASP A 465 -17.84 -16.14 -20.31
C ASP A 465 -17.77 -16.51 -18.82
N ASN A 466 -16.95 -15.81 -18.02
CA ASN A 466 -16.78 -16.12 -16.61
C ASN A 466 -18.03 -15.79 -15.80
N THR A 467 -18.25 -16.58 -14.75
CA THR A 467 -19.22 -16.19 -13.72
C THR A 467 -18.55 -15.16 -12.80
N PHE A 468 -19.21 -14.03 -12.58
CA PHE A 468 -18.72 -12.98 -11.69
C PHE A 468 -19.83 -12.50 -10.76
N LEU A 469 -19.45 -11.76 -9.73
CA LEU A 469 -20.39 -11.23 -8.75
C LEU A 469 -20.85 -9.83 -9.18
N ILE A 470 -22.16 -9.59 -9.11
CA ILE A 470 -22.80 -8.30 -9.31
C ILE A 470 -23.50 -7.85 -8.03
N LYS A 471 -23.61 -6.54 -7.85
CA LYS A 471 -24.45 -5.90 -6.85
C LYS A 471 -25.69 -5.35 -7.53
N ILE A 472 -26.86 -5.72 -7.01
CA ILE A 472 -28.16 -5.18 -7.41
C ILE A 472 -28.64 -4.31 -6.26
N GLN A 473 -28.85 -3.03 -6.53
CA GLN A 473 -29.22 -2.03 -5.52
C GLN A 473 -30.50 -1.34 -5.94
N ARG A 474 -31.53 -1.38 -5.08
CA ARG A 474 -32.77 -0.65 -5.35
C ARG A 474 -32.61 0.84 -5.03
N SER A 475 -33.36 1.68 -5.73
CA SER A 475 -33.52 3.07 -5.30
C SER A 475 -34.38 3.13 -4.03
N LEU A 476 -34.02 4.05 -3.13
CA LEU A 476 -34.85 4.42 -1.97
C LEU A 476 -35.73 5.64 -2.26
N SER A 477 -35.54 6.32 -3.39
CA SER A 477 -36.44 7.39 -3.83
C SER A 477 -37.79 6.81 -4.23
N GLN A 478 -38.86 7.55 -3.95
CA GLN A 478 -40.20 7.25 -4.43
C GLN A 478 -40.54 8.10 -5.67
N PRO A 479 -41.23 7.52 -6.68
CA PRO A 479 -41.61 6.11 -6.81
C PRO A 479 -40.39 5.19 -6.95
N MET A 480 -40.53 3.89 -6.66
CA MET A 480 -39.42 2.93 -6.74
C MET A 480 -38.81 2.93 -8.14
N GLY A 481 -37.66 3.59 -8.28
CA GLY A 481 -36.95 3.72 -9.54
C GLY A 481 -36.23 2.43 -9.95
N ALA A 482 -35.56 2.50 -11.10
CA ALA A 482 -34.71 1.44 -11.63
C ALA A 482 -33.71 0.90 -10.60
N MET A 483 -33.45 -0.42 -10.60
CA MET A 483 -32.38 -0.98 -9.78
C MET A 483 -31.04 -0.83 -10.49
N MET A 484 -30.03 -0.34 -9.77
CA MET A 484 -28.68 -0.22 -10.29
C MET A 484 -27.93 -1.56 -10.16
N VAL A 485 -27.31 -2.01 -11.26
CA VAL A 485 -26.60 -3.27 -11.39
C VAL A 485 -25.16 -3.02 -11.86
N TYR A 486 -24.17 -3.49 -11.11
CA TYR A 486 -22.75 -3.30 -11.41
C TYR A 486 -21.89 -4.41 -10.81
N ASP A 487 -20.68 -4.59 -11.33
CA ASP A 487 -19.67 -5.50 -10.79
C ASP A 487 -18.71 -4.80 -9.81
N ARG A 488 -17.84 -5.57 -9.15
CA ARG A 488 -16.90 -5.04 -8.15
C ARG A 488 -15.87 -4.09 -8.75
N GLN A 489 -15.49 -4.30 -10.01
CA GLN A 489 -14.50 -3.47 -10.71
C GLN A 489 -15.11 -2.21 -11.35
N ARG A 490 -16.43 -1.99 -11.21
CA ARG A 490 -17.16 -0.91 -11.91
C ARG A 490 -16.90 -0.92 -13.42
N SER A 491 -16.68 -2.11 -14.00
CA SER A 491 -16.50 -2.27 -15.44
C SER A 491 -17.78 -1.96 -16.23
N PHE A 492 -18.92 -2.03 -15.56
CA PHE A 492 -20.19 -1.52 -16.05
C PHE A 492 -21.06 -0.99 -14.91
N GLN A 493 -21.98 -0.09 -15.27
CA GLN A 493 -23.13 0.28 -14.46
C GLN A 493 -24.36 0.29 -15.36
N LEU A 494 -25.28 -0.63 -15.09
CA LEU A 494 -26.51 -0.83 -15.86
C LEU A 494 -27.71 -0.79 -14.91
N TYR A 495 -28.91 -0.83 -15.48
CA TYR A 495 -30.16 -0.66 -14.75
C TYR A 495 -31.15 -1.78 -15.08
N LEU A 496 -31.77 -2.37 -14.06
CA LEU A 496 -32.90 -3.27 -14.19
C LEU A 496 -34.18 -2.46 -13.99
N ASN A 497 -34.98 -2.37 -15.05
CA ASN A 497 -36.19 -1.54 -15.09
C ASN A 497 -37.45 -2.41 -15.03
N PRO A 498 -38.48 -2.01 -14.26
CA PRO A 498 -39.73 -2.75 -14.20
C PRO A 498 -40.46 -2.76 -15.55
N MET A 499 -40.23 -1.74 -16.40
CA MET A 499 -40.80 -1.65 -17.74
C MET A 499 -40.07 -2.50 -18.79
N ASP A 500 -38.76 -2.72 -18.61
CA ASP A 500 -37.95 -3.48 -19.58
C ASP A 500 -38.01 -5.00 -19.29
N ASP A 501 -38.09 -5.39 -18.01
CA ASP A 501 -38.12 -6.79 -17.55
C ASP A 501 -38.85 -6.92 -16.20
N PRO A 502 -40.21 -6.94 -16.19
CA PRO A 502 -41.01 -6.91 -14.96
C PRO A 502 -40.82 -8.15 -14.09
N ASP A 503 -40.63 -9.33 -14.69
CA ASP A 503 -40.46 -10.59 -13.98
C ASP A 503 -39.13 -10.62 -13.24
N ALA A 504 -38.03 -10.24 -13.90
CA ALA A 504 -36.72 -10.15 -13.26
C ALA A 504 -36.71 -9.07 -12.18
N PHE A 505 -37.34 -7.91 -12.42
CA PHE A 505 -37.45 -6.84 -11.44
C PHE A 505 -38.20 -7.29 -10.18
N THR A 506 -39.32 -8.00 -10.35
CA THR A 506 -40.12 -8.52 -9.23
C THR A 506 -39.34 -9.57 -8.45
N ALA A 507 -38.67 -10.50 -9.13
CA ALA A 507 -37.84 -11.51 -8.50
C ALA A 507 -36.67 -10.89 -7.71
N ALA A 508 -35.95 -9.92 -8.30
CA ALA A 508 -34.89 -9.21 -7.61
C ALA A 508 -35.41 -8.40 -6.41
N THR A 509 -36.58 -7.78 -6.52
CA THR A 509 -37.22 -7.03 -5.42
C THR A 509 -37.47 -7.93 -4.22
N LYS A 510 -38.05 -9.11 -4.46
CA LYS A 510 -38.34 -10.11 -3.41
C LYS A 510 -37.08 -10.48 -2.63
N GLU A 511 -36.00 -10.75 -3.37
CA GLU A 511 -34.70 -11.10 -2.80
C GLU A 511 -34.04 -9.93 -2.04
N ILE A 512 -34.20 -8.69 -2.52
CA ILE A 512 -33.70 -7.49 -1.84
C ILE A 512 -34.43 -7.24 -0.53
N VAL A 513 -35.76 -7.32 -0.53
CA VAL A 513 -36.57 -7.08 0.67
C VAL A 513 -36.30 -8.14 1.74
N ALA A 514 -36.00 -9.38 1.33
CA ALA A 514 -35.62 -10.45 2.25
C ALA A 514 -34.19 -10.31 2.82
N ALA A 515 -33.34 -9.45 2.24
CA ALA A 515 -31.98 -9.24 2.71
C ALA A 515 -31.94 -8.36 3.99
N PRO A 516 -30.93 -8.50 4.87
CA PRO A 516 -30.91 -7.84 6.18
C PRO A 516 -31.08 -6.31 6.13
N ALA A 517 -30.45 -5.65 5.16
CA ALA A 517 -30.56 -4.21 4.99
C ALA A 517 -31.77 -3.80 4.14
N GLY A 518 -32.38 -4.72 3.40
CA GLY A 518 -33.51 -4.41 2.53
C GLY A 518 -33.19 -3.47 1.36
N VAL A 519 -31.92 -3.14 1.05
CA VAL A 519 -31.56 -2.12 0.03
C VAL A 519 -30.77 -2.70 -1.14
N LYS A 520 -30.02 -3.77 -0.91
CA LYS A 520 -29.10 -4.35 -1.91
C LYS A 520 -28.95 -5.85 -1.72
N ILE A 521 -28.56 -6.52 -2.79
CA ILE A 521 -28.12 -7.92 -2.80
C ILE A 521 -26.90 -8.09 -3.69
N TYR A 522 -26.14 -9.14 -3.41
CA TYR A 522 -25.05 -9.61 -4.28
C TYR A 522 -25.46 -10.92 -4.92
N ARG A 523 -25.31 -11.03 -6.24
CA ARG A 523 -25.73 -12.20 -7.02
C ARG A 523 -24.67 -12.56 -8.05
N TRP A 524 -24.64 -13.83 -8.42
CA TRP A 524 -23.75 -14.30 -9.47
C TRP A 524 -24.38 -14.05 -10.83
N ALA A 525 -23.58 -13.57 -11.78
CA ALA A 525 -24.01 -13.28 -13.13
C ALA A 525 -23.02 -13.82 -14.17
N LYS A 526 -23.53 -14.03 -15.37
CA LYS A 526 -22.78 -14.26 -16.60
C LYS A 526 -23.32 -13.32 -17.66
N ARG A 527 -22.44 -12.72 -18.45
CA ARG A 527 -22.87 -11.90 -19.59
C ARG A 527 -23.21 -12.84 -20.76
N THR A 528 -24.41 -12.70 -21.33
CA THR A 528 -24.87 -13.52 -22.48
C THR A 528 -25.07 -12.71 -23.75
N GLY A 529 -25.07 -11.38 -23.64
CA GLY A 529 -25.12 -10.43 -24.75
C GLY A 529 -24.74 -9.04 -24.26
N ASP A 530 -24.86 -8.02 -25.11
CA ASP A 530 -24.39 -6.67 -24.77
C ASP A 530 -25.10 -6.05 -23.56
N LEU A 531 -26.40 -6.30 -23.44
CA LEU A 531 -27.22 -5.85 -22.32
C LEU A 531 -28.01 -7.02 -21.70
N GLU A 532 -27.61 -8.25 -22.01
CA GLU A 532 -28.27 -9.47 -21.56
C GLU A 532 -27.37 -10.24 -20.60
N PHE A 533 -27.94 -10.61 -19.46
CA PHE A 533 -27.23 -11.30 -18.40
C PHE A 533 -28.02 -12.52 -17.95
N SER A 534 -27.31 -13.59 -17.63
CA SER A 534 -27.86 -14.71 -16.88
C SER A 534 -27.51 -14.52 -15.41
N ILE A 535 -28.51 -14.28 -14.56
CA ILE A 535 -28.32 -13.94 -13.13
C ILE A 535 -28.92 -15.04 -12.26
N CYS A 536 -28.13 -15.55 -11.31
CA CYS A 536 -28.61 -16.47 -10.28
C CYS A 536 -29.17 -15.67 -9.11
N LEU A 537 -30.50 -15.53 -9.03
CA LEU A 537 -31.17 -14.65 -8.06
C LEU A 537 -31.43 -15.32 -6.70
N ASP A 538 -31.47 -16.64 -6.62
CA ASP A 538 -31.81 -17.40 -5.40
C ASP A 538 -30.59 -17.79 -4.55
N ARG A 539 -29.38 -17.55 -5.05
CA ARG A 539 -28.12 -17.90 -4.35
C ARG A 539 -27.29 -16.65 -4.10
N ALA A 540 -27.21 -16.25 -2.84
CA ALA A 540 -26.31 -15.21 -2.37
C ALA A 540 -24.87 -15.75 -2.22
N PRO A 541 -23.82 -14.90 -2.30
CA PRO A 541 -22.51 -15.28 -1.81
C PRO A 541 -22.56 -15.58 -0.30
N GLN A 542 -21.68 -16.45 0.19
CA GLN A 542 -21.69 -16.87 1.59
C GLN A 542 -21.37 -15.74 2.57
N LYS A 543 -20.45 -14.85 2.18
CA LYS A 543 -20.11 -13.65 2.93
C LYS A 543 -20.53 -12.44 2.09
N ASP A 544 -20.96 -11.39 2.77
CA ASP A 544 -21.09 -10.09 2.12
C ASP A 544 -19.70 -9.67 1.64
N PRO A 545 -19.51 -9.51 0.32
CA PRO A 545 -18.22 -9.10 -0.22
C PRO A 545 -17.87 -7.70 0.29
N LEU A 546 -16.59 -7.46 0.55
CA LEU A 546 -16.03 -6.11 0.73
C LEU A 546 -16.19 -5.35 -0.60
N TRP A 547 -17.29 -4.61 -0.71
CA TRP A 547 -17.80 -3.98 -1.93
C TRP A 547 -18.05 -2.49 -1.75
#